data_AF-A0A3B8XBZ0-F1
#
_entry.id   AF-A0A3B8XBZ0-F1
#
_cell.length_a   1.000
_cell.length_b   1.000
_cell.length_c   1.000
_cell.angle_alpha   90.00
_cell.angle_beta   90.00
_cell.angle_gamma   90.00
#
_symmetry.space_group_name_H-M   'P 1'
#
loop_
_entity.id
_entity.type
_entity.pdbx_description
1 polymer ?
#
loop_
_entity_poly.entity_id
_entity_poly.type
_entity_poly.pdbx_seq_one_letter_code
_entity_poly.pdbx_strand_id
1 'polypeptide(L)'
;MSLIAILFVLPQAAPGNTLATFNFAPVAVLAVLIYAGGYWFLSAKNWFTGPKFQGTAQELARIEAELSAPGSVAAAGAAGD
;
A
#
# COMPACT_ATOMS: atom_id res chain seq x y z
N MET A 1 -17.69 10.13 22.11
CA MET A 1 -18.43 9.20 21.24
C MET A 1 -19.56 9.84 20.43
N SER A 2 -19.86 11.14 20.60
CA SER A 2 -20.97 11.80 19.88
C SER A 2 -20.57 12.49 18.57
N LEU A 3 -19.29 12.83 18.38
CA LEU A 3 -18.81 13.59 17.20
C LEU A 3 -18.85 12.78 15.89
N ILE A 4 -18.54 11.49 15.95
CA ILE A 4 -18.60 10.56 14.80
C ILE A 4 -20.06 10.28 14.39
N ALA A 5 -20.99 10.24 15.35
CA ALA A 5 -22.41 10.07 15.06
C ALA A 5 -22.99 11.28 14.30
N ILE A 6 -22.56 12.50 14.62
CA ILE A 6 -22.95 13.73 13.90
C ILE A 6 -22.36 13.76 12.49
N LEU A 7 -21.11 13.35 12.30
CA LEU A 7 -20.44 13.37 10.98
C LEU A 7 -20.96 12.29 10.00
N PHE A 8 -21.49 11.17 10.50
CA PHE A 8 -22.01 10.06 9.69
C PHE A 8 -23.55 9.92 9.72
N VAL A 9 -24.26 10.73 10.50
CA VAL A 9 -25.73 10.63 10.68
C VAL A 9 -26.37 12.03 10.79
N LEU A 10 -26.20 12.89 9.78
CA LEU A 10 -26.95 14.16 9.69
C LEU A 10 -27.74 14.31 8.37
N PRO A 11 -28.92 14.98 8.38
CA PRO A 11 -29.78 15.15 7.22
C PRO A 11 -29.17 16.16 6.22
N GLN A 12 -29.32 15.93 4.91
CA GLN A 12 -28.74 16.79 3.87
C GLN A 12 -29.57 18.06 3.56
N ALA A 13 -30.83 18.10 4.00
CA ALA A 13 -31.67 19.27 4.27
C ALA A 13 -32.88 18.79 5.10
N ALA A 14 -33.45 19.57 6.03
CA ALA A 14 -34.59 19.10 6.82
C ALA A 14 -35.83 18.87 5.92
N PRO A 15 -36.52 17.71 6.02
CA PRO A 15 -36.42 16.69 7.08
C PRO A 15 -35.44 15.53 6.81
N GLY A 16 -34.74 15.51 5.66
CA GLY A 16 -33.70 14.51 5.35
C GLY A 16 -34.23 13.12 5.02
N ASN A 17 -35.53 13.03 4.73
CA ASN A 17 -36.31 11.79 4.57
C ASN A 17 -36.59 11.42 3.11
N THR A 18 -36.04 12.16 2.15
CA THR A 18 -36.20 11.89 0.71
C THR A 18 -34.85 11.62 0.07
N LEU A 19 -34.82 10.93 -1.08
CA LEU A 19 -33.58 10.66 -1.82
C LEU A 19 -32.85 11.96 -2.22
N ALA A 20 -33.58 13.05 -2.41
CA ALA A 20 -33.03 14.38 -2.69
C ALA A 20 -32.62 15.16 -1.42
N THR A 21 -32.90 14.62 -0.23
CA THR A 21 -32.58 15.21 1.09
C THR A 21 -31.66 14.35 1.96
N PHE A 22 -31.22 13.18 1.47
CA PHE A 22 -30.40 12.22 2.18
C PHE A 22 -28.89 12.44 1.99
N ASN A 23 -28.11 12.30 3.08
CA ASN A 23 -26.66 12.40 3.03
C ASN A 23 -26.05 11.06 2.59
N PHE A 24 -25.45 11.01 1.41
CA PHE A 24 -24.84 9.80 0.85
C PHE A 24 -23.40 9.54 1.31
N ALA A 25 -22.79 10.43 2.10
CA ALA A 25 -21.41 10.24 2.59
C ALA A 25 -21.21 8.92 3.36
N PRO A 26 -22.12 8.48 4.25
CA PRO A 26 -21.96 7.19 4.94
C PRO A 26 -22.02 6.00 3.99
N VAL A 27 -22.87 6.06 2.96
CA VAL A 27 -22.98 5.03 1.92
C VAL A 27 -21.68 4.94 1.11
N ALA A 28 -21.13 6.09 0.73
CA ALA A 28 -19.86 6.15 0.01
C ALA A 28 -18.71 5.58 0.86
N VAL A 29 -18.63 5.94 2.15
CA VAL A 29 -17.60 5.41 3.05
C VAL A 29 -17.75 3.90 3.23
N LEU A 30 -18.98 3.39 3.39
CA LEU A 30 -19.22 1.96 3.47
C LEU A 30 -18.78 1.23 2.20
N ALA A 31 -19.07 1.78 1.02
CA ALA A 31 -18.62 1.21 -0.25
C ALA A 31 -17.09 1.14 -0.33
N VAL A 32 -16.38 2.18 0.10
CA VAL A 32 -14.91 2.20 0.15
C VAL A 32 -14.37 1.17 1.13
N LEU A 33 -14.96 1.05 2.33
CA LEU A 33 -14.54 0.08 3.32
C LEU A 33 -14.73 -1.37 2.82
N ILE A 34 -15.86 -1.66 2.18
CA ILE A 34 -16.11 -2.97 1.58
C ILE A 34 -15.12 -3.25 0.46
N TYR A 35 -14.89 -2.27 -0.43
CA TYR A 35 -13.96 -2.45 -1.54
C TYR A 35 -12.53 -2.66 -1.06
N ALA A 36 -12.02 -1.76 -0.22
CA ALA A 36 -10.65 -1.82 0.29
C ALA A 36 -10.44 -3.05 1.18
N GLY A 37 -11.40 -3.34 2.07
CA GLY A 37 -11.37 -4.52 2.93
C GLY A 37 -11.45 -5.82 2.11
N GLY A 38 -12.33 -5.88 1.12
CA GLY A 38 -12.48 -7.01 0.22
C GLY A 38 -11.24 -7.25 -0.63
N TYR A 39 -10.68 -6.20 -1.23
CA TYR A 39 -9.43 -6.27 -1.99
C TYR A 39 -8.26 -6.75 -1.12
N TRP A 40 -8.14 -6.20 0.09
CA TRP A 40 -7.12 -6.62 1.03
C TRP A 40 -7.27 -8.09 1.42
N PHE A 41 -8.50 -8.52 1.72
CA PHE A 41 -8.81 -9.90 2.08
C PHE A 41 -8.52 -10.89 0.95
N LEU A 42 -8.90 -10.54 -0.28
CA LEU A 42 -8.74 -11.38 -1.46
C LEU A 42 -7.28 -11.51 -1.92
N SER A 43 -6.51 -10.42 -1.87
CA SER A 43 -5.21 -10.39 -2.55
C SER A 43 -4.12 -9.69 -1.73
N ALA A 44 -4.35 -8.43 -1.33
CA ALA A 44 -3.26 -7.59 -0.84
C ALA A 44 -2.60 -8.11 0.44
N LYS A 45 -3.34 -8.85 1.29
CA LYS A 45 -2.78 -9.46 2.51
C LYS A 45 -1.64 -10.46 2.25
N ASN A 46 -1.58 -11.05 1.05
CA ASN A 46 -0.57 -12.04 0.68
C ASN A 46 0.62 -11.43 -0.07
N TRP A 47 0.58 -10.13 -0.40
CA TRP A 47 1.63 -9.48 -1.19
C TRP A 47 2.88 -9.18 -0.36
N PHE A 48 2.72 -9.12 0.96
CA PHE A 48 3.86 -8.99 1.86
C PHE A 48 4.55 -10.35 2.01
N THR A 49 5.67 -10.51 1.31
CA THR A 49 6.49 -11.74 1.32
C THR A 49 7.54 -11.77 2.43
N GLY A 50 7.48 -10.81 3.36
CA GLY A 50 8.47 -10.66 4.42
C GLY A 50 9.76 -9.97 3.98
N PRO A 51 10.67 -9.67 4.92
CA PRO A 51 11.99 -9.15 4.61
C PRO A 51 12.75 -10.16 3.73
N LYS A 52 13.08 -9.76 2.50
CA LYS A 52 13.98 -10.55 1.65
C LYS A 52 15.39 -10.42 2.23
N PHE A 53 15.84 -11.42 2.98
CA PHE A 53 17.24 -11.52 3.38
C PHE A 53 18.08 -11.67 2.11
N GLN A 54 18.84 -10.63 1.76
CA GLN A 54 19.82 -10.68 0.68
C GLN A 54 20.97 -11.59 1.14
N GLY A 55 20.83 -12.90 0.94
CA GLY A 55 21.87 -13.89 1.18
C GLY A 55 22.25 -14.15 2.65
N THR A 56 23.08 -15.18 2.85
CA THR A 56 23.76 -15.41 4.14
C THR A 56 24.80 -14.32 4.39
N ALA A 57 25.21 -14.09 5.64
CA ALA A 57 26.24 -13.07 5.95
C ALA A 57 27.54 -13.25 5.14
N GLN A 58 27.87 -14.50 4.77
CA GLN A 58 29.00 -14.83 3.89
C GLN A 58 28.79 -14.38 2.43
N GLU A 59 27.56 -14.46 1.92
CA GLU A 59 27.23 -14.05 0.56
C GLU A 59 27.20 -12.52 0.44
N LEU A 60 26.70 -11.83 1.47
CA LEU A 60 26.78 -10.38 1.58
C LEU A 60 28.25 -9.90 1.66
N ALA A 61 29.08 -10.57 2.46
CA ALA A 61 30.51 -10.28 2.56
C ALA A 61 31.27 -10.56 1.26
N ARG A 62 30.84 -11.55 0.46
CA ARG A 62 31.44 -11.84 -0.85
C ARG A 62 31.08 -10.76 -1.88
N ILE A 63 29.83 -10.31 -1.92
CA ILE A 63 29.39 -9.19 -2.78
C ILE A 63 30.14 -7.89 -2.41
N GLU A 64 30.31 -7.61 -1.11
CA GLU A 64 31.05 -6.44 -0.63
C GLU A 64 32.55 -6.52 -0.97
N ALA A 65 33.14 -7.72 -0.90
CA ALA A 65 34.52 -7.95 -1.33
C ALA A 65 34.70 -7.77 -2.85
N GLU A 66 33.74 -8.25 -3.65
CA GLU A 66 33.74 -8.07 -5.11
C GLU A 66 33.52 -6.60 -5.51
N LEU A 67 32.73 -5.84 -4.75
CA LEU A 67 32.47 -4.42 -4.99
C LEU A 67 33.63 -3.51 -4.53
N SER A 68 34.32 -3.89 -3.46
CA SER A 68 35.48 -3.15 -2.91
C SER A 68 36.77 -3.45 -3.67
N ALA A 69 36.83 -4.54 -4.44
CA ALA A 69 37.94 -4.82 -5.33
C ALA A 69 37.96 -3.79 -6.49
N PRO A 70 39.05 -3.05 -6.70
CA PRO A 70 39.15 -2.11 -7.80
C PRO A 70 39.19 -2.89 -9.13
N GLY A 71 38.09 -2.86 -9.89
CA GLY A 71 38.05 -3.45 -11.24
C GLY A 71 36.67 -3.74 -11.86
N SER A 72 35.58 -3.72 -11.09
CA SER A 72 34.28 -4.20 -11.60
C SER A 72 33.54 -3.27 -12.57
N VAL A 73 33.93 -1.99 -12.68
CA VAL A 73 33.39 -1.07 -13.70
C VAL A 73 34.20 -1.01 -15.00
N ALA A 74 35.43 -1.53 -15.02
CA ALA A 74 36.32 -1.44 -16.19
C ALA A 74 36.01 -2.50 -17.27
N ALA A 75 35.47 -3.66 -16.88
CA ALA A 75 35.13 -4.74 -17.83
C ALA A 75 33.81 -4.48 -18.58
N ALA A 76 32.86 -3.74 -17.98
CA ALA A 76 31.57 -3.44 -18.62
C ALA A 76 31.68 -2.39 -19.75
N GLY A 77 32.74 -1.56 -19.74
CA GLY A 77 33.03 -0.59 -20.80
C GLY A 77 33.82 -1.15 -21.98
N ALA A 78 34.43 -2.34 -21.85
CA ALA A 78 35.30 -2.93 -22.87
C ALA A 78 34.60 -3.98 -23.76
N ALA A 79 33.34 -4.32 -23.48
CA ALA A 79 32.55 -5.26 -24.27
C ALA A 79 31.54 -4.57 -25.22
N GLY A 80 31.71 -3.27 -25.45
CA GLY A 80 30.78 -2.41 -26.20
C GLY A 80 31.34 -1.75 -27.46
N ASP A 81 32.44 -2.26 -28.02
CA ASP A 81 33.00 -1.85 -29.33
C ASP A 81 32.85 -2.96 -30.38
#